data_AF-A0A196L581-F1
#
_entry.id   AF-A0A196L581-F1
#
_cell.length_a   1.000
_cell.length_b   1.000
_cell.length_c   1.000
_cell.angle_alpha   90.00
_cell.angle_beta   90.00
_cell.angle_gamma   90.00
#
_symmetry.space_group_name_H-M   'P 1'
#
loop_
_entity.id
_entity.type
_entity.pdbx_description
1 polymer ?
#
loop_
_entity_poly.entity_id
_entity_poly.type
_entity_poly.pdbx_seq_one_letter_code
_entity_poly.pdbx_strand_id
1 'polypeptide(L)' 'MSTPTPPLVPLPDEGDDQAVPQRDVDGERVLDTDADADQVDGAEADRLAAENPDGADSDL' A
#
# COMPACT_ATOMS: atom_id res chain seq x y z
N MET A 1 -0.94 -36.59 12.42
CA MET A 1 -1.72 -35.47 12.99
C MET A 1 -2.00 -34.51 11.86
N SER A 2 -3.27 -34.23 11.55
CA SER A 2 -3.66 -33.27 10.50
C SER A 2 -3.87 -31.91 11.14
N THR A 3 -3.19 -30.88 10.64
CA THR A 3 -3.43 -29.49 11.05
C THR A 3 -4.71 -28.99 10.36
N PRO A 4 -5.70 -28.47 11.11
CA PRO A 4 -6.89 -27.91 10.50
C PRO A 4 -6.55 -26.63 9.73
N THR A 5 -7.10 -26.50 8.52
CA THR A 5 -6.92 -25.29 7.70
C THR A 5 -7.66 -24.12 8.37
N PRO A 6 -7.01 -22.95 8.55
CA PRO A 6 -7.67 -21.79 9.13
C PRO A 6 -8.81 -21.28 8.24
N PRO A 7 -9.85 -20.67 8.84
CA PRO A 7 -10.96 -20.09 8.09
C PRO A 7 -10.47 -18.93 7.21
N LEU A 8 -11.01 -18.85 5.99
CA LEU A 8 -10.75 -17.75 5.06
C LEU A 8 -11.41 -16.47 5.59
N VAL A 9 -10.60 -15.42 5.78
CA VAL A 9 -11.06 -14.09 6.18
C VAL A 9 -11.46 -13.32 4.92
N PRO A 10 -12.61 -12.61 4.89
CA PRO A 10 -12.96 -11.74 3.77
C PRO A 10 -11.88 -10.68 3.53
N LEU A 11 -11.54 -10.42 2.27
CA LEU A 11 -10.68 -9.29 1.93
C LEU A 11 -11.40 -7.97 2.28
N PRO A 12 -10.67 -6.96 2.79
CA PRO A 12 -11.23 -5.63 2.99
C PRO A 12 -11.69 -5.01 1.66
N ASP A 13 -12.73 -4.17 1.71
CA ASP A 13 -13.18 -3.37 0.56
C ASP A 13 -12.04 -2.45 0.09
N GLU A 14 -11.82 -2.38 -1.24
CA GLU A 14 -10.86 -1.50 -1.91
C GLU A 14 -11.24 -0.02 -1.68
N GLY A 15 -10.77 0.53 -0.56
CA GLY A 15 -10.94 1.94 -0.20
C GLY A 15 -9.79 2.79 -0.72
N ASP A 16 -10.09 3.58 -1.75
CA ASP A 16 -9.43 4.81 -2.25
C ASP A 16 -7.92 4.97 -1.96
N ASP A 17 -7.09 4.81 -3.00
CA ASP A 17 -5.62 5.03 -3.02
C ASP A 17 -5.17 6.48 -2.66
N GLN A 18 -6.09 7.32 -2.18
CA GLN A 18 -5.88 8.72 -1.83
C GLN A 18 -5.27 8.92 -0.44
N ALA A 19 -5.09 7.87 0.35
CA ALA A 19 -4.61 7.98 1.73
C ALA A 19 -3.09 8.26 1.85
N VAL A 20 -2.30 8.05 0.79
CA VAL A 20 -0.84 8.24 0.84
C VAL A 20 -0.45 9.63 0.33
N PRO A 21 0.26 10.45 1.13
CA PRO A 21 0.78 11.74 0.68
C PRO A 21 1.76 11.57 -0.49
N GLN A 22 1.38 12.16 -1.63
CA GLN A 22 2.18 12.18 -2.85
C GLN A 22 2.28 13.60 -3.39
N ARG A 23 3.38 13.89 -4.08
CA ARG A 23 3.59 15.15 -4.79
C ARG A 23 3.95 14.91 -6.24
N ASP A 24 3.61 15.87 -7.09
CA ASP A 24 4.03 15.88 -8.48
C ASP A 24 5.43 16.49 -8.60
N VAL A 25 6.40 15.70 -9.08
CA VAL A 25 7.75 16.16 -9.45
C VAL A 25 7.95 15.87 -10.92
N ASP A 26 8.17 16.92 -11.72
CA ASP A 26 8.37 16.82 -13.17
C ASP A 26 7.27 16.06 -13.94
N GLY A 27 6.04 16.07 -13.41
CA GLY A 27 4.88 15.39 -14.00
C GLY A 27 4.73 13.92 -13.57
N GLU A 28 5.53 13.46 -12.61
CA GLU A 28 5.44 12.13 -12.03
C GLU A 28 5.01 12.19 -10.55
N ARG A 29 4.06 11.33 -10.16
CA ARG A 29 3.62 11.20 -8.77
C ARG A 29 4.69 10.45 -7.98
N VAL A 30 5.33 11.15 -7.04
CA VAL A 30 6.34 10.58 -6.14
C VAL A 30 5.91 10.73 -4.69
N LEU A 31 6.43 9.84 -3.83
CA LEU A 31 6.20 9.93 -2.38
C LEU A 31 6.75 11.24 -1.83
N ASP A 32 5.94 11.92 -1.01
CA ASP A 32 6.36 13.16 -0.39
C ASP A 32 7.19 12.90 0.86
N THR A 33 8.49 13.25 0.80
CA THR A 33 9.45 12.94 1.88
C THR A 33 9.49 14.00 2.96
N ASP A 34 8.84 15.14 2.73
CA ASP A 34 8.67 16.18 3.74
C ASP A 34 7.39 16.00 4.57
N ALA A 35 6.54 15.02 4.19
CA ALA A 35 5.39 14.62 4.97
C ALA A 35 5.86 14.04 6.31
N ASP A 36 5.26 14.55 7.39
CA ASP A 36 5.54 14.11 8.75
C ASP A 36 5.16 12.63 8.91
N ALA A 37 6.15 11.78 9.18
CA ALA A 37 5.95 10.34 9.30
C ALA A 37 5.02 9.97 10.47
N ASP A 38 4.92 10.82 11.50
CA ASP A 38 3.99 10.61 12.61
C ASP A 38 2.52 10.80 12.18
N GLN A 39 2.29 11.40 11.01
CA GLN A 39 0.97 11.56 10.39
C GLN A 39 0.66 10.46 9.35
N VAL A 40 1.63 9.60 9.04
CA VAL A 40 1.43 8.46 8.13
C VAL A 40 0.89 7.27 8.94
N ASP A 41 -0.27 6.74 8.56
CA ASP A 41 -0.78 5.50 9.14
C ASP A 41 0.03 4.30 8.59
N GLY A 42 1.05 3.88 9.34
CA GLY A 42 1.92 2.77 8.95
C GLY A 42 1.19 1.43 8.81
N ALA A 43 0.08 1.23 9.55
CA ALA A 43 -0.72 0.03 9.39
C ALA A 43 -1.46 0.01 8.04
N GLU A 44 -1.86 1.19 7.55
CA GLU A 44 -2.41 1.36 6.22
C GLU A 44 -1.34 1.20 5.13
N ALA A 45 -0.15 1.76 5.36
CA ALA A 45 0.98 1.66 4.43
C ALA A 45 1.46 0.21 4.22
N ASP A 46 1.59 -0.59 5.29
CA ASP A 46 1.97 -2.00 5.19
C ASP A 46 0.94 -2.84 4.43
N ARG A 47 -0.35 -2.48 4.55
CA ARG A 47 -1.42 -3.11 3.78
C ARG A 47 -1.28 -2.81 2.28
N LEU A 48 -1.10 -1.55 1.92
CA LEU A 48 -0.87 -1.11 0.53
C LEU A 48 0.36 -1.78 -0.10
N ALA A 49 1.45 -1.91 0.65
CA ALA A 49 2.66 -2.57 0.19
C ALA A 49 2.47 -4.09 -0.02
N ALA A 50 1.61 -4.72 0.77
CA ALA A 50 1.26 -6.14 0.57
C ALA A 50 0.33 -6.36 -0.64
N GLU A 51 -0.50 -5.36 -0.98
CA GLU A 51 -1.42 -5.39 -2.12
C GLU A 51 -0.72 -5.09 -3.45
N ASN A 52 0.31 -4.25 -3.44
CA ASN A 52 1.20 -4.00 -4.59
C ASN A 52 2.62 -4.51 -4.28
N PRO A 53 2.85 -5.83 -4.30
CA PRO A 53 4.15 -6.41 -3.93
C PRO A 53 5.30 -5.95 -4.82
N ASP A 54 5.00 -5.42 -6.00
CA ASP A 54 5.99 -5.03 -6.99
C ASP A 54 5.64 -3.66 -7.58
N GLY A 55 6.56 -2.70 -7.43
CA GLY A 55 6.87 -1.76 -8.51
C GLY A 55 7.42 -2.53 -9.70
N ALA A 56 6.58 -3.37 -10.31
CA ALA A 56 6.90 -4.12 -11.50
C ALA A 56 7.01 -3.09 -12.61
N ASP A 57 8.26 -2.66 -12.82
CA ASP A 57 8.78 -2.18 -14.08
C ASP A 57 8.47 -3.25 -15.14
N SER A 58 7.24 -3.20 -15.63
CA SER A 58 6.71 -3.93 -16.77
C SER A 58 6.11 -2.88 -17.67
N ASP A 59 6.96 -2.05 -18.26
CA ASP A 59 6.80 -1.58 -19.63
C ASP A 59 8.09 -0.91 -20.14
N LEU A 60 8.69 -1.56 -21.16
CA LEU A 60 9.76 -1.17 -22.11
C LEU A 60 11.22 -1.59 -21.86
#